data_AF-A0A4C1SFR9-F1
#
_entry.id   AF-A0A4C1SFR9-F1
#
_cell.length_a   1.000
_cell.length_b   1.000
_cell.length_c   1.000
_cell.angle_alpha   90.00
_cell.angle_beta   90.00
_cell.angle_gamma   90.00
#
_symmetry.space_group_name_H-M   'P 1'
#
loop_
_entity.id
_entity.type
_entity.pdbx_description
1 polymer ?
#
loop_
_entity_poly.entity_id
_entity_poly.type
_entity_poly.pdbx_seq_one_letter_code
_entity_poly.pdbx_strand_id
1 'polypeptide(L)'
;MLESVASGDYEIKILQGERVKIQTKSPESYSTIYKELKNRSTEFFTYQPKQERSFRVVLKRIHPSTSTDDIKQALEDLHHKPNNIWNVKIPKQENPTHIFHRPATQSQ
;
A
#
# COMPACT_ATOMS: atom_id res chain seq x y z
N MET A 1 -19.06 25.31 -12.33
CA MET A 1 -19.36 23.87 -12.16
C MET A 1 -18.67 23.28 -10.92
N LEU A 2 -17.37 23.53 -10.67
CA LEU A 2 -16.72 23.19 -9.38
C LEU A 2 -17.09 24.15 -8.22
N GLU A 3 -17.33 25.43 -8.53
CA GLU A 3 -17.74 26.46 -7.55
C GLU A 3 -19.08 26.20 -6.86
N SER A 4 -19.99 25.44 -7.50
CA SER A 4 -21.30 25.14 -6.93
C SER A 4 -21.28 23.94 -5.97
N VAL A 5 -20.16 23.22 -5.91
CA VAL A 5 -20.04 21.90 -5.26
C VAL A 5 -19.04 21.92 -4.10
N ALA A 6 -18.07 22.83 -4.12
CA ALA A 6 -17.16 23.07 -3.01
C ALA A 6 -17.13 24.58 -2.75
N SER A 7 -17.86 25.03 -1.74
CA SER A 7 -17.74 26.39 -1.21
C SER A 7 -16.28 26.66 -0.84
N GLY A 8 -15.57 27.43 -1.65
CA GLY A 8 -14.36 28.18 -1.28
C GLY A 8 -13.08 27.42 -0.91
N ASP A 9 -13.11 26.09 -0.79
CA ASP A 9 -12.01 25.33 -0.17
C ASP A 9 -11.19 24.46 -1.13
N TYR A 10 -11.04 24.92 -2.38
CA TYR A 10 -10.15 24.27 -3.35
C TYR A 10 -9.17 25.26 -4.00
N GLU A 11 -7.91 24.85 -4.08
CA GLU A 11 -6.83 25.55 -4.79
C GLU A 11 -6.50 24.76 -6.06
N ILE A 12 -6.42 25.45 -7.20
CA ILE A 12 -5.99 24.86 -8.47
C ILE A 12 -4.61 25.44 -8.80
N LYS A 13 -3.63 24.56 -9.00
CA LYS A 13 -2.28 24.92 -9.44
C LYS A 13 -1.99 24.27 -10.77
N ILE A 14 -1.63 25.07 -11.76
CA ILE A 14 -1.17 24.59 -13.07
C ILE A 14 0.33 24.32 -12.94
N LEU A 15 0.74 23.08 -13.20
CA LEU A 15 2.14 22.67 -13.26
C LEU A 15 2.65 22.76 -14.71
N GLN A 16 3.97 22.82 -14.88
CA GLN A 16 4.59 22.68 -16.19
C GLN A 16 4.22 21.35 -16.84
N GLY A 17 3.97 21.39 -18.16
CA GLY A 17 3.63 20.21 -18.97
C GLY A 17 2.15 19.82 -18.94
N GLU A 18 1.24 20.79 -19.01
CA GLU A 18 -0.23 20.55 -19.14
C GLU A 18 -0.85 19.74 -17.98
N ARG A 19 -0.23 19.79 -16.80
CA ARG A 19 -0.69 19.08 -15.61
C ARG A 19 -1.40 20.04 -14.66
N VAL A 20 -2.58 19.65 -14.19
CA VAL A 20 -3.34 20.44 -13.22
C VAL A 20 -3.36 19.70 -11.88
N LYS A 21 -2.99 20.39 -10.81
CA LYS A 21 -3.10 19.89 -9.43
C LYS A 21 -4.25 20.59 -8.73
N ILE A 22 -5.17 19.79 -8.18
CA ILE A 22 -6.29 20.26 -7.37
C ILE A 22 -5.93 19.94 -5.91
N GLN A 23 -5.92 20.96 -5.06
CA GLN A 23 -5.71 20.83 -3.62
C GLN A 23 -7.00 21.21 -2.89
N THR A 24 -7.63 20.26 -2.24
CA THR A 24 -8.82 20.49 -1.42
C THR A 24 -8.43 20.61 0.05
N LYS A 25 -9.00 21.57 0.78
CA LYS A 25 -8.81 21.70 2.23
C LYS A 25 -9.75 20.77 3.02
N SER A 26 -10.90 20.42 2.45
CA SER A 26 -11.89 19.52 3.05
C SER A 26 -11.91 18.13 2.39
N PRO A 27 -12.02 17.04 3.19
CA PRO A 27 -12.16 15.68 2.67
C PRO A 27 -13.48 15.43 1.93
N GLU A 28 -14.54 16.17 2.26
CA GLU A 28 -15.84 16.04 1.59
C GLU A 28 -15.77 16.56 0.15
N SER A 29 -15.13 17.73 -0.04
CA SER A 29 -14.89 18.30 -1.37
C SER A 29 -14.03 17.38 -2.23
N TYR A 30 -13.02 16.73 -1.65
CA TYR A 30 -12.20 15.73 -2.36
C TYR A 30 -13.04 14.56 -2.87
N SER A 31 -13.93 14.02 -2.03
CA SER A 31 -14.76 12.87 -2.38
C SER A 31 -15.71 13.17 -3.54
N THR A 32 -16.28 14.38 -3.58
CA THR A 32 -17.17 14.77 -4.68
C THR A 32 -16.39 15.00 -5.98
N ILE A 33 -15.26 15.70 -5.93
CA ILE A 33 -14.39 15.90 -7.10
C ILE A 33 -13.89 14.55 -7.63
N TYR A 34 -13.52 13.63 -6.75
CA TYR A 34 -13.10 12.28 -7.12
C TYR A 34 -14.21 11.51 -7.85
N LYS A 35 -15.46 11.57 -7.38
CA LYS A 35 -16.61 10.94 -8.05
C LYS A 35 -16.85 11.51 -9.44
N GLU A 36 -16.83 12.83 -9.58
CA GLU A 36 -17.02 13.50 -10.87
C GLU A 36 -15.88 13.17 -11.86
N LEU A 37 -14.62 13.22 -11.41
CA LEU A 37 -13.46 12.87 -12.23
C LEU A 37 -13.48 11.40 -12.66
N LYS A 38 -13.89 10.50 -11.76
CA LYS A 38 -14.04 9.08 -12.05
C LYS A 38 -15.17 8.82 -13.05
N ASN A 39 -16.30 9.51 -12.91
CA ASN A 39 -17.42 9.41 -13.85
C ASN A 39 -17.02 9.85 -15.27
N ARG A 40 -16.15 10.86 -15.35
CA ARG A 40 -15.63 11.37 -16.63
C ARG A 40 -14.52 10.51 -17.25
N SER A 41 -14.11 9.42 -16.60
CA SER A 41 -13.07 8.47 -17.07
C SER A 41 -11.78 9.12 -17.58
N THR A 42 -11.36 10.21 -16.94
CA THR A 42 -10.05 10.82 -17.22
C THR A 42 -8.95 10.04 -16.48
N GLU A 43 -7.73 10.02 -17.01
CA GLU A 43 -6.56 9.52 -16.27
C GLU A 43 -6.08 10.61 -15.30
N PHE A 44 -6.14 10.34 -13.98
CA PHE A 44 -5.68 11.28 -12.96
C PHE A 44 -4.96 10.55 -11.82
N PHE A 45 -4.02 11.26 -11.18
CA PHE A 45 -3.31 10.77 -10.02
C PHE A 45 -4.10 11.10 -8.75
N THR A 46 -4.50 10.07 -8.00
CA THR A 46 -5.30 10.23 -6.79
C THR A 46 -4.50 9.88 -5.55
N TYR A 47 -4.84 10.56 -4.46
CA TYR A 47 -4.39 10.15 -3.15
C TYR A 47 -5.37 9.14 -2.59
N GLN A 48 -4.87 7.95 -2.24
CA GLN A 48 -5.66 6.97 -1.50
C GLN A 48 -5.33 7.11 0.00
N PRO A 49 -6.33 7.31 0.88
CA PRO A 49 -6.08 7.44 2.30
C PRO A 49 -5.41 6.17 2.83
N LYS A 50 -4.44 6.34 3.75
CA LYS A 50 -3.65 5.22 4.29
C LYS A 50 -4.50 4.14 4.96
N GLN A 51 -5.68 4.51 5.48
CA GLN A 51 -6.63 3.59 6.10
C GLN A 51 -7.31 2.66 5.09
N GLU A 52 -7.51 3.12 3.85
CA GLU A 52 -8.14 2.34 2.79
C GLU A 52 -7.11 1.54 1.98
N ARG A 53 -5.82 1.94 2.07
CA ARG A 53 -4.74 1.25 1.40
C ARG A 53 -4.56 -0.16 1.97
N SER A 54 -4.59 -1.17 1.09
CA SER A 54 -4.25 -2.54 1.47
C SER A 54 -2.84 -2.61 2.05
N PHE A 55 -2.69 -3.22 3.22
CA PHE A 55 -1.41 -3.44 3.87
C PHE A 55 -0.88 -4.85 3.59
N ARG A 56 0.46 -5.00 3.62
CA ARG A 56 1.13 -6.29 3.43
C ARG A 56 1.67 -6.79 4.77
N VAL A 57 1.22 -7.97 5.18
CA VAL A 57 1.71 -8.66 6.39
C VAL A 57 2.49 -9.89 5.97
N VAL A 58 3.56 -10.21 6.71
CA VAL A 58 4.30 -11.46 6.56
C VAL A 58 4.09 -12.26 7.83
N LEU A 59 3.34 -13.36 7.72
CA LEU A 59 3.20 -14.34 8.79
C LEU A 59 4.46 -15.22 8.81
N LYS A 60 5.14 -15.29 9.96
CA LYS A 60 6.33 -16.12 10.17
C LYS A 60 5.99 -17.27 11.11
N ARG A 61 6.73 -18.38 11.00
CA ARG A 61 6.58 -19.60 11.84
C ARG A 61 5.29 -20.40 11.58
N ILE A 62 4.74 -20.33 10.37
CA ILE A 62 3.71 -21.27 9.91
C ILE A 62 4.43 -22.51 9.36
N HIS A 63 3.96 -23.69 9.76
CA HIS A 63 4.50 -24.94 9.26
C HIS A 63 4.21 -25.06 7.75
N PRO A 64 5.18 -25.46 6.90
CA PRO A 64 5.01 -25.48 5.45
C PRO A 64 3.91 -26.45 4.95
N SER A 65 3.44 -27.37 5.80
CA SER A 65 2.30 -28.25 5.48
C SER A 65 0.94 -27.56 5.61
N THR A 66 0.87 -26.35 6.18
CA THR A 66 -0.37 -25.60 6.25
C THR A 66 -0.68 -24.99 4.89
N SER A 67 -1.86 -25.27 4.36
CA SER A 67 -2.28 -24.78 3.04
C SER A 67 -2.63 -23.29 3.10
N THR A 68 -2.53 -22.61 1.97
CA THR A 68 -2.97 -21.20 1.85
C THR A 68 -4.48 -21.02 2.08
N ASP A 69 -5.26 -22.08 1.86
CA ASP A 69 -6.72 -22.09 2.05
C ASP A 69 -7.10 -22.04 3.54
N ASP A 70 -6.45 -22.85 4.38
CA ASP A 70 -6.64 -22.81 5.84
C ASP A 70 -6.32 -21.43 6.43
N ILE A 71 -5.25 -20.78 5.92
CA ILE A 71 -4.85 -19.43 6.35
C ILE A 71 -5.92 -18.41 5.92
N LYS A 72 -6.50 -18.58 4.73
CA LYS A 72 -7.56 -17.71 4.24
C LYS A 72 -8.80 -17.82 5.11
N GLN A 73 -9.24 -19.04 5.40
CA GLN A 73 -10.41 -19.29 6.23
C GLN A 73 -10.22 -18.73 7.65
N ALA A 74 -9.03 -18.91 8.25
CA ALA A 74 -8.72 -18.34 9.56
C ALA A 74 -8.72 -16.80 9.56
N LEU A 75 -8.27 -16.15 8.47
CA LEU A 75 -8.34 -14.70 8.34
C LEU A 75 -9.78 -14.19 8.14
N GLU A 76 -10.60 -14.95 7.42
CA GLU A 76 -12.03 -14.65 7.22
C GLU A 76 -12.81 -14.76 8.55
N ASP A 77 -12.49 -15.75 9.38
CA ASP A 77 -13.05 -15.89 10.74
C ASP A 77 -12.69 -14.69 11.64
N LEU A 78 -11.46 -14.19 11.50
CA LEU A 78 -10.98 -12.97 12.16
C LEU A 78 -11.53 -11.66 11.53
N HIS A 79 -12.51 -11.75 10.63
CA HIS A 79 -13.14 -10.61 9.94
C HIS A 79 -12.18 -9.79 9.07
N HIS A 80 -11.05 -10.38 8.67
CA HIS A 80 -10.12 -9.77 7.73
C HIS A 80 -10.39 -10.28 6.32
N LYS A 81 -10.35 -9.38 5.34
CA LYS A 81 -10.48 -9.73 3.91
C LYS A 81 -9.09 -9.79 3.27
N PRO A 82 -8.45 -10.97 3.16
CA PRO A 82 -7.17 -11.09 2.47
C PRO A 82 -7.34 -10.79 0.97
N ASN A 83 -6.56 -9.85 0.44
CA ASN A 83 -6.56 -9.53 -0.99
C ASN A 83 -5.69 -10.52 -1.79
N ASN A 84 -4.48 -10.81 -1.28
CA ASN A 84 -3.56 -11.76 -1.90
C ASN A 84 -2.77 -12.53 -0.84
N ILE A 85 -2.73 -13.86 -0.97
CA ILE A 85 -1.96 -14.76 -0.08
C ILE A 85 -1.01 -15.55 -0.97
N TRP A 86 0.28 -15.51 -0.64
CA TRP A 86 1.31 -16.31 -1.30
C TRP A 86 2.27 -16.87 -0.27
N ASN A 87 2.69 -18.11 -0.48
CA ASN A 87 3.73 -18.70 0.35
C ASN A 87 5.09 -18.12 -0.09
N VAL A 88 5.78 -17.44 0.83
CA VAL A 88 7.10 -16.88 0.56
C VAL A 88 8.10 -18.02 0.54
N LYS A 89 8.40 -18.55 -0.65
CA LYS A 89 9.50 -19.48 -0.86
C LYS A 89 10.80 -18.68 -0.82
N ILE A 90 11.54 -18.76 0.28
CA ILE A 90 12.90 -18.23 0.32
C ILE A 90 13.75 -19.20 -0.51
N PRO A 91 14.33 -18.78 -1.66
CA PRO A 91 15.27 -19.63 -2.37
C PRO A 91 16.41 -19.95 -1.41
N LYS A 92 16.81 -21.23 -1.37
CA LYS A 92 17.93 -21.69 -0.55
C LYS A 92 19.14 -20.85 -0.94
N GLN A 93 19.58 -19.93 -0.07
CA GLN A 93 20.86 -19.25 -0.29
C GLN A 93 21.92 -20.35 -0.24
N GLU A 94 22.57 -20.63 -1.36
CA GLU A 94 23.72 -21.55 -1.39
C GLU A 94 24.90 -21.02 -0.57
N ASN A 95 24.89 -19.73 -0.23
CA ASN A 95 25.91 -19.09 0.58
C ASN A 95 25.29 -18.63 1.91
N PRO A 96 25.52 -19.33 3.03
CA PRO A 96 25.12 -18.82 4.33
C PRO A 96 25.87 -17.50 4.55
N THR A 97 25.11 -16.46 4.92
CA THR A 97 25.62 -15.14 5.31
C THR A 97 26.90 -15.31 6.13
N HIS A 98 28.04 -14.83 5.63
CA HIS A 98 29.33 -14.92 6.31
C HIS A 98 29.22 -14.24 7.68
N ILE A 99 29.01 -15.04 8.72
CA ILE A 99 29.12 -14.62 10.12
C ILE A 99 30.62 -14.51 10.37
N PHE A 100 31.18 -13.32 10.16
CA PHE A 100 32.60 -13.04 10.31
C PHE A 100 32.98 -13.11 11.80
N HIS A 101 33.35 -14.29 12.30
CA HIS A 101 34.02 -14.43 13.58
C HIS A 101 35.50 -14.09 13.39
N ARG A 102 35.91 -12.88 13.79
CA ARG A 102 37.33 -12.51 13.92
C ARG A 102 37.89 -13.27 15.15
N PRO A 103 38.82 -14.22 15.00
CA PRO A 103 39.48 -14.80 16.17
C PRO A 103 40.35 -13.74 16.83
N ALA A 104 40.35 -13.71 18.17
CA ALA A 104 41.22 -12.85 18.95
C ALA A 104 42.68 -13.24 18.69
N THR A 105 43.44 -12.33 18.08
CA THR A 105 44.89 -12.47 17.91
C THR A 105 45.55 -12.52 19.28
N GLN A 106 46.10 -13.67 19.68
CA GLN A 106 47.10 -13.69 20.75
C GLN A 106 48.46 -13.40 20.12
N SER A 107 49.04 -12.25 20.50
CA SER A 107 50.41 -11.88 20.19
C SER A 107 51.35 -12.79 20.99
N GLN A 108 52.38 -13.33 20.34
CA GLN A 108 53.58 -13.81 21.03
C GLN A 108 54.43 -12.64 21.53
#